data_AF-A0A3S0Q416-F1
#
_entry.id   AF-A0A3S0Q416-F1
#
_cell.length_a   1.000
_cell.length_b   1.000
_cell.length_c   1.000
_cell.angle_alpha   90.00
_cell.angle_beta   90.00
_cell.angle_gamma   90.00
#
_symmetry.space_group_name_H-M   'P 1'
#
loop_
_entity.id
_entity.type
_entity.pdbx_description
1 polymer ?
#
loop_
_entity_poly.entity_id
_entity_poly.type
_entity_poly.pdbx_seq_one_letter_code
_entity_poly.pdbx_strand_id
1 'polypeptide(L)'
;MPLNHVQWQKALAADRLSPVYLLAGEELLVLEAADALRAQARKLGYSERQVLDVGAHFDWDELARAAAGMSLFASRRLLDLRLPTGRPGVEGAKAITEFCANPPPDVSLLITAVEWSNKHEGAWTKQVDSAGCLVVFNAPRPNEWQAWIGARLASRGLAATSDAAALLAERVEGNLLAAAQEIDKLAVLHGQGKIDAAEMENLVADSARYDAFKLTDAALGGDGARALRILEGLRAEGDELIALMGWLVNQLQLALRLANAQDFAAQVRTERLWPAREQLFRKALRRAPREHWMQCLARAARIDRIAKGREAGDAWLETQRLIAAIAEPRAAQALI
;
A
#
# COMPACT_ATOMS: atom_id res chain seq x y z
N MET A 1 17.92 -8.48 -19.10
CA MET A 1 17.64 -7.17 -18.45
C MET A 1 16.15 -7.15 -18.18
N PRO A 2 15.70 -6.82 -16.96
CA PRO A 2 14.27 -6.81 -16.64
C PRO A 2 13.50 -5.93 -17.62
N LEU A 3 12.39 -6.44 -18.15
CA LEU A 3 11.55 -5.66 -19.06
C LEU A 3 10.93 -4.48 -18.30
N ASN A 4 10.84 -3.33 -18.96
CA ASN A 4 10.06 -2.21 -18.45
C ASN A 4 8.55 -2.40 -18.73
N HIS A 5 7.69 -1.54 -18.19
CA HIS A 5 6.24 -1.67 -18.31
C HIS A 5 5.73 -1.68 -19.77
N VAL A 6 6.33 -0.88 -20.65
CA VAL A 6 5.96 -0.84 -22.08
C VAL A 6 6.34 -2.14 -22.79
N GLN A 7 7.54 -2.64 -22.50
CA GLN A 7 8.01 -3.92 -23.01
C GLN A 7 7.16 -5.08 -22.48
N TRP A 8 6.71 -5.02 -21.23
CA TRP A 8 5.77 -5.97 -20.64
C TRP A 8 4.43 -6.00 -21.39
N GLN A 9 3.82 -4.84 -21.68
CA GLN A 9 2.58 -4.79 -22.45
C GLN A 9 2.73 -5.42 -23.84
N LYS A 10 3.87 -5.19 -24.50
CA LYS A 10 4.16 -5.82 -25.80
C LYS A 10 4.37 -7.34 -25.67
N ALA A 11 5.09 -7.79 -24.65
CA ALA A 11 5.31 -9.21 -24.38
C ALA A 11 4.00 -9.94 -24.04
N LEU A 12 3.09 -9.27 -23.32
CA LEU A 12 1.77 -9.77 -22.99
C LEU A 12 0.86 -9.88 -24.24
N ALA A 13 1.00 -8.98 -25.21
CA ALA A 13 0.19 -8.99 -26.43
C ALA A 13 0.63 -10.03 -27.48
N ALA A 14 1.64 -10.84 -27.20
CA ALA A 14 2.13 -11.84 -28.14
C ALA A 14 1.12 -12.99 -28.38
N ASP A 15 1.20 -13.61 -29.56
CA ASP A 15 0.36 -14.74 -29.98
C ASP A 15 0.76 -16.08 -29.32
N ARG A 16 1.82 -16.07 -28.51
CA ARG A 16 2.29 -17.22 -27.73
C ARG A 16 2.90 -16.73 -26.42
N LEU A 17 2.68 -17.48 -25.34
CA LEU A 17 3.34 -17.24 -24.07
C LEU A 17 4.78 -17.77 -24.08
N SER A 18 5.67 -17.03 -23.41
CA SER A 18 7.00 -17.50 -23.06
C SER A 18 6.92 -18.72 -22.13
N PRO A 19 7.97 -19.56 -22.08
CA PRO A 19 8.01 -20.72 -21.20
C PRO A 19 7.93 -20.35 -19.72
N VAL A 20 8.52 -19.22 -19.32
CA VAL A 20 8.56 -18.79 -17.93
C VAL A 20 8.40 -17.27 -17.82
N TYR A 21 7.69 -16.83 -16.78
CA TYR A 21 7.52 -15.45 -16.39
C TYR A 21 7.85 -15.30 -14.91
N LEU A 22 8.68 -14.33 -14.55
CA LEU A 22 8.83 -13.86 -13.17
C LEU A 22 8.31 -12.43 -13.08
N LEU A 23 7.21 -12.26 -12.37
CA LEU A 23 6.61 -10.97 -12.04
C LEU A 23 6.89 -10.69 -10.57
N ALA A 24 7.74 -9.69 -10.31
CA ALA A 24 8.19 -9.40 -8.96
C ALA A 24 8.06 -7.91 -8.62
N GLY A 25 7.98 -7.59 -7.34
CA GLY A 25 7.92 -6.20 -6.88
C GLY A 25 6.61 -5.90 -6.18
N GLU A 26 6.11 -4.69 -6.39
CA GLU A 26 5.03 -4.16 -5.59
C GLU A 26 3.70 -4.89 -5.82
N GLU A 27 3.06 -5.26 -4.71
CA GLU A 27 2.03 -6.28 -4.65
C GLU A 27 0.89 -6.02 -5.63
N LEU A 28 0.29 -4.82 -5.58
CA LEU A 28 -0.81 -4.45 -6.47
C LEU A 28 -0.43 -4.63 -7.95
N LEU A 29 0.74 -4.14 -8.34
CA LEU A 29 1.18 -4.13 -9.74
C LEU A 29 1.52 -5.56 -10.22
N VAL A 30 2.12 -6.38 -9.35
CA VAL A 30 2.40 -7.79 -9.63
C VAL A 30 1.11 -8.56 -9.83
N LEU A 31 0.13 -8.36 -8.95
CA LEU A 31 -1.17 -9.04 -9.04
C LEU A 31 -1.93 -8.65 -10.31
N GLU A 32 -1.97 -7.36 -10.66
CA GLU A 32 -2.57 -6.86 -11.89
C GLU A 32 -1.89 -7.45 -13.14
N ALA A 33 -0.56 -7.48 -13.16
CA ALA A 33 0.20 -8.06 -14.27
C ALA A 33 -0.03 -9.58 -14.38
N ALA A 34 -0.07 -10.29 -13.26
CA ALA A 34 -0.36 -11.72 -13.22
C ALA A 34 -1.77 -12.02 -13.74
N ASP A 35 -2.77 -11.22 -13.36
CA ASP A 35 -4.14 -11.36 -13.85
C ASP A 35 -4.24 -11.07 -15.35
N ALA A 36 -3.53 -10.06 -15.83
CA ALA A 36 -3.45 -9.76 -17.25
C ALA A 36 -2.82 -10.92 -18.04
N LEU A 37 -1.74 -11.53 -17.52
CA LEU A 37 -1.10 -12.71 -18.12
C LEU A 37 -2.03 -13.92 -18.12
N ARG A 38 -2.73 -14.19 -17.00
CA ARG A 38 -3.73 -15.28 -16.91
C ARG A 38 -4.87 -15.07 -17.91
N ALA A 39 -5.34 -13.84 -18.09
CA ALA A 39 -6.36 -13.52 -19.08
C ALA A 39 -5.86 -13.77 -20.51
N GLN A 40 -4.62 -13.38 -20.83
CA GLN A 40 -4.02 -13.67 -22.12
C GLN A 40 -3.82 -15.18 -22.33
N ALA A 41 -3.34 -15.91 -21.32
CA ALA A 41 -3.16 -17.35 -21.35
C ALA A 41 -4.46 -18.05 -21.78
N ARG A 42 -5.60 -17.68 -21.17
CA ARG A 42 -6.92 -18.22 -21.53
C ARG A 42 -7.28 -17.95 -22.99
N LYS A 43 -7.03 -16.74 -23.50
CA LYS A 43 -7.26 -16.40 -24.92
C LYS A 43 -6.41 -17.26 -25.88
N LEU A 44 -5.20 -17.61 -25.47
CA LEU A 44 -4.26 -18.43 -26.24
C LEU A 44 -4.46 -19.95 -26.06
N GLY A 45 -5.55 -20.36 -25.40
CA GLY A 45 -5.92 -21.76 -25.24
C GLY A 45 -5.26 -22.48 -24.05
N TYR A 46 -4.64 -21.77 -23.12
CA TYR A 46 -4.19 -22.33 -21.84
C TYR A 46 -5.42 -22.50 -20.93
N SER A 47 -6.17 -23.59 -21.13
CA SER A 47 -7.45 -23.84 -20.47
C SER A 47 -7.33 -24.42 -19.07
N GLU A 48 -6.16 -24.97 -18.72
CA GLU A 48 -5.88 -25.52 -17.39
C GLU A 48 -4.85 -24.66 -16.65
N ARG A 49 -5.14 -24.39 -15.38
CA ARG A 49 -4.28 -23.66 -14.46
C ARG A 49 -4.10 -24.45 -13.19
N GLN A 50 -2.85 -24.72 -12.82
CA GLN A 50 -2.49 -25.31 -11.53
C GLN A 50 -1.78 -24.25 -10.70
N VAL A 51 -2.25 -24.03 -9.47
CA VAL A 51 -1.65 -23.07 -8.54
C VAL A 51 -0.76 -23.81 -7.55
N LEU A 52 0.45 -23.30 -7.36
CA LEU A 52 1.44 -23.82 -6.42
C LEU A 52 1.80 -22.70 -5.44
N ASP A 53 1.20 -22.75 -4.24
CA ASP A 53 1.45 -21.77 -3.18
C ASP A 53 2.67 -22.20 -2.34
N VAL A 54 3.79 -21.49 -2.45
CA VAL A 54 5.02 -21.82 -1.73
C VAL A 54 4.94 -21.32 -0.28
N GLY A 55 4.67 -22.26 0.62
CA GLY A 55 4.79 -22.06 2.07
C GLY A 55 6.15 -22.50 2.62
N ALA A 56 6.29 -22.50 3.94
CA ALA A 56 7.54 -22.86 4.62
C ALA A 56 8.03 -24.30 4.35
N HIS A 57 7.11 -25.22 4.01
CA HIS A 57 7.39 -26.65 3.82
C HIS A 57 6.88 -27.14 2.46
N PHE A 58 6.95 -26.27 1.45
CA PHE A 58 6.53 -26.60 0.09
C PHE A 58 7.46 -27.67 -0.51
N ASP A 59 6.86 -28.70 -1.11
CA ASP A 59 7.57 -29.77 -1.81
C ASP A 59 7.90 -29.33 -3.24
N TRP A 60 9.18 -29.05 -3.51
CA TRP A 60 9.62 -28.59 -4.82
C TRP A 60 9.54 -29.67 -5.92
N ASP A 61 9.44 -30.95 -5.56
CA ASP A 61 9.16 -32.01 -6.53
C ASP A 61 7.74 -31.90 -7.11
N GLU A 62 6.84 -31.17 -6.44
CA GLU A 62 5.51 -30.87 -6.97
C GLU A 62 5.59 -30.03 -8.25
N LEU A 63 6.53 -29.09 -8.35
CA LEU A 63 6.73 -28.29 -9.56
C LEU A 63 7.14 -29.17 -10.75
N ALA A 64 8.08 -30.10 -10.54
CA ALA A 64 8.53 -31.03 -11.57
C ALA A 64 7.40 -31.98 -12.00
N ARG A 65 6.64 -32.52 -11.04
CA ARG A 65 5.47 -33.37 -11.31
C ARG A 65 4.37 -32.63 -12.07
N ALA A 66 4.08 -31.39 -11.68
CA ALA A 66 3.10 -30.54 -12.37
C ALA A 66 3.51 -30.27 -13.82
N ALA A 67 4.79 -29.97 -14.04
CA ALA A 67 5.36 -29.74 -15.37
C ALA A 67 5.33 -31.00 -16.25
N ALA A 68 5.66 -32.17 -15.70
CA ALA A 68 5.69 -33.45 -16.42
C ALA A 68 4.31 -34.09 -16.64
N GLY A 69 3.30 -33.72 -15.84
CA GLY A 69 1.97 -34.31 -15.94
C GLY A 69 1.37 -34.12 -17.34
N MET A 70 0.82 -35.18 -17.93
CA MET A 70 0.06 -35.02 -19.18
C MET A 70 -1.36 -34.56 -18.84
N SER A 71 -1.82 -33.50 -19.49
CA SER A 71 -3.21 -33.13 -19.42
C SER A 71 -4.06 -34.04 -20.31
N LEU A 72 -5.20 -34.47 -19.78
CA LEU A 72 -6.18 -35.29 -20.51
C LEU A 72 -7.16 -34.43 -21.33
N PHE A 73 -7.24 -33.12 -21.07
CA PHE A 73 -8.32 -32.25 -21.58
C PHE A 73 -7.82 -30.94 -22.21
N ALA A 74 -6.75 -30.36 -21.68
CA ALA A 74 -6.13 -29.14 -22.16
C ALA A 74 -4.90 -29.45 -23.04
N SER A 75 -4.78 -28.78 -24.18
CA SER A 75 -3.58 -28.81 -25.01
C SER A 75 -2.46 -27.95 -24.45
N ARG A 76 -2.77 -26.94 -23.62
CA ARG A 76 -1.81 -26.01 -23.00
C ARG A 76 -2.16 -25.72 -21.54
N ARG A 77 -1.13 -25.55 -20.69
CA ARG A 77 -1.28 -25.38 -19.24
C ARG A 77 -0.47 -24.23 -18.67
N LEU A 78 -1.04 -23.55 -17.68
CA LEU A 78 -0.36 -22.51 -16.91
C LEU A 78 -0.09 -23.00 -15.49
N LEU A 79 1.18 -23.14 -15.13
CA LEU A 79 1.60 -23.34 -13.75
C LEU A 79 1.77 -21.98 -13.08
N ASP A 80 1.10 -21.75 -11.96
CA ASP A 80 1.06 -20.47 -11.25
C ASP A 80 1.71 -20.62 -9.88
N LEU A 81 3.03 -20.43 -9.85
CA LEU A 81 3.89 -20.56 -8.69
C LEU A 81 3.94 -19.23 -7.92
N ARG A 82 3.42 -19.23 -6.70
CA ARG A 82 3.39 -18.04 -5.85
C ARG A 82 4.50 -18.13 -4.81
N LEU A 83 5.41 -17.16 -4.85
CA LEU A 83 6.56 -17.01 -3.95
C LEU A 83 6.41 -15.72 -3.13
N PRO A 84 5.62 -15.72 -2.03
CA PRO A 84 5.35 -14.50 -1.27
C PRO A 84 6.61 -13.74 -0.85
N THR A 85 7.62 -14.46 -0.37
CA THR A 85 8.89 -13.91 0.12
C THR A 85 9.91 -13.58 -0.98
N GLY A 86 9.61 -13.90 -2.24
CA GLY A 86 10.54 -13.80 -3.36
C GLY A 86 11.76 -14.72 -3.28
N ARG A 87 11.83 -15.62 -2.29
CA ARG A 87 12.97 -16.53 -2.07
C ARG A 87 12.55 -17.98 -2.25
N PRO A 88 12.98 -18.65 -3.33
CA PRO A 88 12.68 -20.07 -3.52
C PRO A 88 13.59 -21.01 -2.70
N GLY A 89 14.59 -20.48 -1.99
CA GLY A 89 15.61 -21.30 -1.31
C GLY A 89 16.51 -22.05 -2.30
N VAL A 90 17.33 -22.98 -1.79
CA VAL A 90 18.27 -23.75 -2.63
C VAL A 90 17.52 -24.74 -3.51
N GLU A 91 16.59 -25.50 -2.93
CA GLU A 91 15.81 -26.51 -3.64
C GLU A 91 14.91 -25.88 -4.72
N GLY A 92 14.22 -24.80 -4.39
CA GLY A 92 13.38 -24.12 -5.36
C GLY A 92 14.15 -23.41 -6.46
N ALA A 93 15.29 -22.80 -6.13
CA ALA A 93 16.17 -22.23 -7.16
C ALA A 93 16.63 -23.32 -8.15
N LYS A 94 16.94 -24.52 -7.65
CA LYS A 94 17.27 -25.68 -8.49
C LYS A 94 16.08 -26.11 -9.35
N ALA A 95 14.90 -26.33 -8.77
CA ALA A 95 13.70 -26.75 -9.48
C ALA A 95 13.29 -25.74 -10.58
N ILE A 96 13.33 -24.44 -10.29
CA ILE A 96 13.04 -23.39 -11.29
C ILE A 96 14.09 -23.38 -12.39
N THR A 97 15.38 -23.55 -12.06
CA THR A 97 16.46 -23.59 -13.05
C THR A 97 16.32 -24.82 -13.97
N GLU A 98 15.98 -25.98 -13.42
CA GLU A 98 15.71 -27.21 -14.18
C GLU A 98 14.52 -27.05 -15.12
N PHE A 99 13.42 -26.45 -14.66
CA PHE A 99 12.28 -26.09 -15.51
C PHE A 99 12.72 -25.18 -16.67
N CYS A 100 13.52 -24.15 -16.39
CA CYS A 100 13.99 -23.22 -17.41
C CYS A 100 14.98 -23.84 -18.40
N ALA A 101 15.72 -24.87 -18.01
CA ALA A 101 16.68 -25.56 -18.87
C ALA A 101 15.99 -26.45 -19.91
N ASN A 102 14.84 -27.05 -19.56
CA ASN A 102 14.06 -27.90 -20.45
C ASN A 102 12.55 -27.70 -20.23
N PRO A 103 11.99 -26.54 -20.63
CA PRO A 103 10.58 -26.27 -20.43
C PRO A 103 9.72 -27.22 -21.28
N PRO A 104 8.72 -27.88 -20.69
CA PRO A 104 7.84 -28.76 -21.45
C PRO A 104 7.13 -27.99 -22.58
N PRO A 105 6.88 -28.62 -23.74
CA PRO A 105 6.03 -28.02 -24.76
C PRO A 105 4.64 -27.77 -24.16
N ASP A 106 4.05 -26.64 -24.54
CA ASP A 106 2.69 -26.25 -24.14
C ASP A 106 2.45 -25.99 -22.63
N VAL A 107 3.51 -25.94 -21.82
CA VAL A 107 3.45 -25.51 -20.41
C VAL A 107 4.15 -24.17 -20.25
N SER A 108 3.47 -23.21 -19.62
CA SER A 108 4.07 -21.94 -19.21
C SER A 108 4.06 -21.84 -17.68
N LEU A 109 5.17 -21.39 -17.10
CA LEU A 109 5.31 -21.13 -15.67
C LEU A 109 5.22 -19.63 -15.39
N LEU A 110 4.23 -19.23 -14.59
CA LEU A 110 4.11 -17.91 -14.00
C LEU A 110 4.61 -17.96 -12.56
N ILE A 111 5.62 -17.16 -12.25
CA ILE A 111 6.16 -16.97 -10.91
C ILE A 111 5.79 -15.57 -10.43
N THR A 112 5.11 -15.45 -9.30
CA THR A 112 4.79 -14.14 -8.68
C THR A 112 5.51 -13.96 -7.35
N ALA A 113 6.18 -12.83 -7.16
CA ALA A 113 6.87 -12.47 -5.92
C ALA A 113 6.55 -11.04 -5.46
N VAL A 114 5.82 -10.91 -4.35
CA VAL A 114 5.34 -9.61 -3.84
C VAL A 114 6.34 -8.94 -2.90
N GLU A 115 7.25 -9.71 -2.29
CA GLU A 115 8.43 -9.17 -1.62
C GLU A 115 9.63 -9.26 -2.57
N TRP A 116 10.11 -8.10 -3.05
CA TRP A 116 11.25 -8.06 -3.95
C TRP A 116 12.28 -6.98 -3.60
N SER A 117 13.54 -7.31 -3.86
CA SER A 117 14.67 -6.38 -3.83
C SER A 117 15.84 -7.01 -4.58
N ASN A 118 16.87 -6.22 -4.91
CA ASN A 118 18.06 -6.71 -5.63
C ASN A 118 18.77 -7.89 -4.92
N LYS A 119 18.53 -8.11 -3.62
CA LYS A 119 19.07 -9.27 -2.88
C LYS A 119 18.44 -10.60 -3.28
N HIS A 120 17.30 -10.58 -3.95
CA HIS A 120 16.59 -11.77 -4.44
C HIS A 120 17.10 -12.22 -5.81
N GLU A 121 17.82 -11.34 -6.51
CA GLU A 121 18.47 -11.69 -7.78
C GLU A 121 19.59 -12.70 -7.56
N GLY A 122 19.72 -13.64 -8.50
CA GLY A 122 20.72 -14.70 -8.43
C GLY A 122 20.86 -15.45 -9.74
N ALA A 123 21.47 -16.64 -9.69
CA ALA A 123 21.61 -17.48 -10.87
C ALA A 123 20.23 -17.91 -11.43
N TRP A 124 19.28 -18.24 -10.55
CA TRP A 124 17.94 -18.67 -10.95
C TRP A 124 17.16 -17.58 -11.70
N THR A 125 17.24 -16.32 -11.26
CA THR A 125 16.57 -15.20 -11.95
C THR A 125 17.18 -14.93 -13.33
N LYS A 126 18.50 -15.07 -13.47
CA LYS A 126 19.18 -14.96 -14.77
C LYS A 126 18.76 -16.08 -15.73
N GLN A 127 18.56 -17.29 -15.20
CA GLN A 127 18.06 -18.40 -16.00
C GLN A 127 16.61 -18.14 -16.46
N VAL A 128 15.76 -17.62 -15.57
CA VAL A 128 14.39 -17.21 -15.93
C VAL A 128 14.40 -16.12 -17.02
N ASP A 129 15.22 -15.09 -16.87
CA ASP A 129 15.33 -13.99 -17.85
C ASP A 129 15.85 -14.50 -19.22
N SER A 130 16.68 -15.54 -19.23
CA SER A 130 17.21 -16.15 -20.46
C SER A 130 16.21 -17.09 -21.14
N ALA A 131 15.41 -17.83 -20.37
CA ALA A 131 14.43 -18.78 -20.87
C ALA A 131 13.05 -18.15 -21.17
N GLY A 132 12.77 -16.96 -20.65
CA GLY A 132 11.46 -16.32 -20.77
C GLY A 132 11.49 -14.83 -20.47
N CYS A 133 10.71 -14.39 -19.47
CA CYS A 133 10.54 -12.97 -19.17
C CYS A 133 10.67 -12.71 -17.67
N LEU A 134 11.48 -11.72 -17.30
CA LEU A 134 11.58 -11.20 -15.94
C LEU A 134 11.16 -9.73 -15.91
N VAL A 135 10.21 -9.39 -15.04
CA VAL A 135 9.67 -8.03 -14.90
C VAL A 135 9.62 -7.66 -13.42
N VAL A 136 10.21 -6.51 -13.09
CA VAL A 136 10.19 -5.97 -11.73
C VAL A 136 9.31 -4.71 -11.71
N PHE A 137 8.17 -4.80 -11.04
CA PHE A 137 7.21 -3.72 -10.85
C PHE A 137 7.57 -2.93 -9.60
N ASN A 138 8.18 -1.76 -9.78
CA ASN A 138 8.50 -0.89 -8.66
C ASN A 138 7.33 0.07 -8.38
N ALA A 139 7.13 0.41 -7.12
CA ALA A 139 6.23 1.50 -6.75
C ALA A 139 6.70 2.83 -7.39
N PRO A 140 5.78 3.72 -7.80
CA PRO A 140 6.12 5.04 -8.30
C PRO A 140 6.94 5.83 -7.29
N ARG A 141 7.96 6.55 -7.76
CA ARG A 141 8.70 7.51 -6.93
C ARG A 141 7.81 8.70 -6.58
N PRO A 142 8.09 9.45 -5.51
CA PRO A 142 7.29 10.62 -5.10
C PRO A 142 6.95 11.60 -6.25
N ASN A 143 7.88 11.83 -7.17
CA ASN A 143 7.70 12.70 -8.33
C ASN A 143 6.93 12.06 -9.51
N GLU A 144 6.65 10.76 -9.47
CA GLU A 144 5.94 9.99 -10.50
C GLU A 144 4.47 9.72 -10.10
N TRP A 145 4.11 9.93 -8.83
CA TRP A 145 2.79 9.63 -8.28
C TRP A 145 1.65 10.33 -9.01
N GLN A 146 1.81 11.62 -9.29
CA GLN A 146 0.78 12.39 -9.98
C GLN A 146 0.53 11.85 -11.40
N ALA A 147 1.60 11.49 -12.10
CA ALA A 147 1.49 10.88 -13.43
C ALA A 147 0.86 9.48 -13.37
N TRP A 148 1.20 8.68 -12.35
CA TRP A 148 0.61 7.35 -12.14
C TRP A 148 -0.89 7.44 -11.85
N ILE A 149 -1.31 8.35 -10.97
CA ILE A 149 -2.73 8.61 -10.67
C ILE A 149 -3.46 9.07 -11.92
N GLY A 150 -2.89 10.01 -12.67
CA GLY A 150 -3.48 10.49 -13.93
C GLY A 150 -3.68 9.36 -14.94
N ALA A 151 -2.68 8.51 -15.15
CA ALA A 151 -2.77 7.36 -16.05
C ALA A 151 -3.83 6.34 -15.59
N ARG A 152 -3.97 6.13 -14.28
CA ARG A 152 -4.94 5.20 -13.71
C ARG A 152 -6.36 5.74 -13.72
N LEU A 153 -6.55 7.04 -13.50
CA LEU A 153 -7.86 7.69 -13.74
C LEU A 153 -8.27 7.54 -15.20
N ALA A 154 -7.35 7.79 -16.12
CA ALA A 154 -7.60 7.67 -17.56
C ALA A 154 -8.03 6.25 -17.97
N SER A 155 -7.42 5.21 -17.37
CA SER A 155 -7.82 3.81 -17.63
C SER A 155 -9.24 3.47 -17.14
N ARG A 156 -9.81 4.31 -16.25
CA ARG A 156 -11.20 4.24 -15.79
C ARG A 156 -12.14 5.23 -16.49
N GLY A 157 -11.67 5.93 -17.53
CA GLY A 157 -12.48 6.93 -18.26
C GLY A 157 -12.64 8.26 -17.52
N LEU A 158 -11.79 8.52 -16.53
CA LEU A 158 -11.73 9.76 -15.78
C LEU A 158 -10.51 10.60 -16.21
N ALA A 159 -10.66 11.91 -16.15
CA ALA A 159 -9.55 12.84 -16.19
C ALA A 159 -9.55 13.67 -14.90
N ALA A 160 -8.40 14.16 -14.48
CA ALA A 160 -8.29 15.09 -13.36
C ALA A 160 -7.44 16.29 -13.74
N THR A 161 -7.72 17.45 -13.16
CA THR A 161 -6.75 18.56 -13.19
C THR A 161 -5.47 18.17 -12.44
N SER A 162 -4.37 18.88 -12.72
CA SER A 162 -3.10 18.69 -11.99
C SER A 162 -3.33 18.75 -10.48
N ASP A 163 -4.04 19.77 -10.02
CA ASP A 163 -4.27 20.01 -8.59
C ASP A 163 -5.18 18.94 -7.96
N ALA A 164 -6.17 18.44 -8.70
CA ALA A 164 -7.01 17.31 -8.24
C ALA A 164 -6.20 16.01 -8.11
N ALA A 165 -5.35 15.71 -9.10
CA ALA A 165 -4.48 14.53 -9.04
C ALA A 165 -3.43 14.65 -7.91
N ALA A 166 -2.92 15.87 -7.66
CA ALA A 166 -2.02 16.15 -6.54
C ALA A 166 -2.72 15.98 -5.19
N LEU A 167 -3.95 16.46 -5.06
CA LEU A 167 -4.79 16.25 -3.87
C LEU A 167 -4.97 14.76 -3.61
N LEU A 168 -5.40 13.98 -4.62
CA LEU A 168 -5.54 12.53 -4.46
C LEU A 168 -4.21 11.84 -4.12
N ALA A 169 -3.09 12.28 -4.70
CA ALA A 169 -1.75 11.77 -4.37
C ALA A 169 -1.38 12.00 -2.90
N GLU A 170 -1.69 13.18 -2.38
CA GLU A 170 -1.49 13.52 -0.98
C GLU A 170 -2.34 12.63 -0.07
N ARG A 171 -3.59 12.36 -0.44
CA ARG A 171 -4.53 11.55 0.37
C ARG A 171 -4.11 10.09 0.52
N VAL A 172 -3.57 9.50 -0.54
CA VAL A 172 -3.23 8.07 -0.57
C VAL A 172 -1.87 7.81 0.08
N GLU A 173 -1.07 8.85 0.34
CA GLU A 173 0.23 8.80 1.03
C GLU A 173 1.18 7.70 0.50
N GLY A 174 1.16 7.46 -0.81
CA GLY A 174 2.00 6.45 -1.43
C GLY A 174 1.48 5.00 -1.32
N ASN A 175 0.28 4.79 -0.79
CA ASN A 175 -0.37 3.49 -0.75
C ASN A 175 -1.07 3.20 -2.08
N LEU A 176 -0.48 2.34 -2.90
CA LEU A 176 -0.98 2.02 -4.24
C LEU A 176 -2.34 1.34 -4.22
N LEU A 177 -2.57 0.44 -3.27
CA LEU A 177 -3.85 -0.26 -3.14
C LEU A 177 -4.96 0.73 -2.75
N ALA A 178 -4.69 1.62 -1.77
CA ALA A 178 -5.65 2.65 -1.40
C ALA A 178 -5.93 3.59 -2.57
N ALA A 179 -4.90 4.00 -3.31
CA ALA A 179 -5.05 4.84 -4.50
C ALA A 179 -5.88 4.17 -5.59
N ALA A 180 -5.65 2.88 -5.83
CA ALA A 180 -6.43 2.08 -6.75
C ALA A 180 -7.91 2.01 -6.36
N GLN A 181 -8.19 1.73 -5.09
CA GLN A 181 -9.55 1.64 -4.56
C GLN A 181 -10.27 3.00 -4.62
N GLU A 182 -9.58 4.09 -4.27
CA GLU A 182 -10.16 5.43 -4.34
C GLU A 182 -10.47 5.83 -5.78
N ILE A 183 -9.59 5.51 -6.75
CA ILE A 183 -9.83 5.75 -8.17
C ILE A 183 -11.02 4.93 -8.68
N ASP A 184 -11.13 3.66 -8.28
CA ASP A 184 -12.27 2.82 -8.64
C ASP A 184 -13.58 3.35 -8.05
N LYS A 185 -13.56 3.85 -6.80
CA LYS A 185 -14.68 4.54 -6.16
C LYS A 185 -15.07 5.81 -6.91
N LEU A 186 -14.10 6.64 -7.29
CA LEU A 186 -14.32 7.86 -8.07
C LEU A 186 -15.00 7.56 -9.41
N ALA A 187 -14.58 6.50 -10.09
CA ALA A 187 -15.18 6.08 -11.36
C ALA A 187 -16.66 5.68 -11.19
N VAL A 188 -17.02 5.08 -10.06
CA VAL A 188 -18.41 4.73 -9.74
C VAL A 188 -19.24 5.96 -9.36
N LEU A 189 -18.70 6.87 -8.54
CA LEU A 189 -19.41 8.04 -8.03
C LEU A 189 -19.60 9.15 -9.07
N HIS A 190 -18.54 9.45 -9.82
CA HIS A 190 -18.54 10.52 -10.82
C HIS A 190 -18.94 10.03 -12.22
N GLY A 191 -18.73 8.75 -12.51
CA GLY A 191 -18.90 8.21 -13.87
C GLY A 191 -17.73 8.58 -14.77
N GLN A 192 -18.00 9.19 -15.92
CA GLN A 192 -16.97 9.64 -16.87
C GLN A 192 -16.81 11.16 -16.82
N GLY A 193 -15.63 11.66 -17.20
CA GLY A 193 -15.39 13.10 -17.35
C GLY A 193 -14.20 13.60 -16.55
N LYS A 194 -14.10 14.93 -16.43
CA LYS A 194 -12.97 15.62 -15.81
C LYS A 194 -13.35 16.09 -14.41
N ILE A 195 -12.55 15.71 -13.42
CA ILE A 195 -12.68 16.09 -12.00
C ILE A 195 -11.73 17.25 -11.72
N ASP A 196 -12.25 18.35 -11.16
CA ASP A 196 -11.43 19.45 -10.65
C ASP A 196 -11.04 19.28 -9.16
N ALA A 197 -10.27 20.22 -8.62
CA ALA A 197 -9.76 20.09 -7.25
C ALA A 197 -10.87 20.15 -6.19
N ALA A 198 -11.89 20.98 -6.41
CA ALA A 198 -13.00 21.13 -5.47
C ALA A 198 -13.91 19.90 -5.48
N GLU A 199 -14.19 19.36 -6.67
CA GLU A 199 -14.93 18.11 -6.83
C GLU A 199 -14.17 16.92 -6.23
N MET A 200 -12.86 16.82 -6.48
CA MET A 200 -12.01 15.79 -5.89
C MET A 200 -12.03 15.85 -4.37
N GLU A 201 -11.94 17.05 -3.79
CA GLU A 201 -12.00 17.23 -2.34
C GLU A 201 -13.31 16.71 -1.76
N ASN A 202 -14.44 17.00 -2.41
CA ASN A 202 -15.76 16.53 -2.00
C ASN A 202 -15.92 15.01 -2.14
N LEU A 203 -15.47 14.42 -3.26
CA LEU A 203 -15.64 12.99 -3.53
C LEU A 203 -14.77 12.09 -2.63
N VAL A 204 -13.60 12.60 -2.23
CA VAL A 204 -12.62 11.89 -1.40
C VAL A 204 -12.77 12.25 0.09
N ALA A 205 -13.77 13.07 0.46
CA ALA A 205 -13.98 13.49 1.84
C ALA A 205 -14.42 12.35 2.78
N ASP A 206 -14.96 11.26 2.23
CA ASP A 206 -15.83 10.28 2.90
C ASP A 206 -15.10 8.96 3.19
N SER A 207 -14.11 9.00 4.09
CA SER A 207 -13.40 7.81 4.56
C SER A 207 -12.98 8.02 6.01
N ALA A 208 -13.50 7.19 6.93
CA ALA A 208 -13.17 7.20 8.37
C ALA A 208 -11.67 7.27 8.67
N ARG A 209 -10.85 6.65 7.80
CA ARG A 209 -9.39 6.72 7.91
C ARG A 209 -8.88 8.15 7.66
N TYR A 210 -9.42 8.83 6.65
CA TYR A 210 -9.11 10.20 6.28
C TYR A 210 -9.59 11.22 7.33
N ASP A 211 -10.71 10.98 8.00
CA ASP A 211 -11.18 11.86 9.06
C ASP A 211 -10.30 11.79 10.33
N ALA A 212 -9.72 10.62 10.64
CA ALA A 212 -8.67 10.49 11.65
C ALA A 212 -7.36 11.22 11.26
N PHE A 213 -6.99 11.22 9.97
CA PHE A 213 -5.87 12.00 9.45
C PHE A 213 -6.13 13.50 9.56
N LYS A 214 -7.26 14.00 9.01
CA LYS A 214 -7.69 15.40 9.10
C LYS A 214 -7.74 15.90 10.54
N LEU A 215 -8.26 15.08 11.46
CA LEU A 215 -8.30 15.39 12.88
C LEU A 215 -6.89 15.62 13.44
N THR A 216 -6.00 14.68 13.16
CA THR A 216 -4.61 14.74 13.65
C THR A 216 -3.89 15.93 13.04
N ASP A 217 -4.08 16.20 11.75
CA ASP A 217 -3.43 17.31 11.05
C ASP A 217 -3.93 18.67 11.54
N ALA A 218 -5.23 18.82 11.76
CA ALA A 218 -5.80 20.02 12.38
C ALA A 218 -5.23 20.22 13.79
N ALA A 219 -5.14 19.16 14.60
CA ALA A 219 -4.59 19.23 15.94
C ALA A 219 -3.08 19.56 15.96
N LEU A 220 -2.26 18.86 15.17
CA LEU A 220 -0.82 19.14 15.07
C LEU A 220 -0.52 20.48 14.39
N GLY A 221 -1.41 20.96 13.53
CA GLY A 221 -1.37 22.29 12.91
C GLY A 221 -1.75 23.42 13.86
N GLY A 222 -2.53 23.12 14.89
CA GLY A 222 -2.99 24.09 15.89
C GLY A 222 -4.31 24.75 15.65
N ASP A 223 -5.13 24.16 14.81
CA ASP A 223 -6.50 24.57 14.59
C ASP A 223 -7.42 23.73 15.50
N GLY A 224 -7.50 24.13 16.77
CA GLY A 224 -8.29 23.42 17.78
C GLY A 224 -9.77 23.38 17.42
N ALA A 225 -10.33 24.51 16.96
CA ALA A 225 -11.73 24.61 16.57
C ALA A 225 -12.08 23.69 15.39
N ARG A 226 -11.22 23.58 14.37
CA ARG A 226 -11.41 22.61 13.28
C ARG A 226 -11.25 21.18 13.77
N ALA A 227 -10.23 20.88 14.58
CA ALA A 227 -10.01 19.54 15.11
C ALA A 227 -11.22 19.04 15.91
N LEU A 228 -11.78 19.88 16.78
CA LEU A 228 -12.97 19.52 17.56
C LEU A 228 -14.21 19.28 16.69
N ARG A 229 -14.44 20.10 15.65
CA ARG A 229 -15.53 19.86 14.69
C ARG A 229 -15.39 18.54 13.94
N ILE A 230 -14.17 18.17 13.55
CA ILE A 230 -13.91 16.88 12.89
C ILE A 230 -14.19 15.73 13.87
N LEU A 231 -13.77 15.86 15.14
CA LEU A 231 -14.05 14.86 16.17
C LEU A 231 -15.55 14.67 16.42
N GLU A 232 -16.35 15.75 16.39
CA GLU A 232 -17.80 15.68 16.49
C GLU A 232 -18.44 14.96 15.30
N GLY A 233 -17.95 15.19 14.08
CA GLY A 233 -18.36 14.46 12.88
C GLY A 233 -18.10 12.96 13.00
N LEU A 234 -16.87 12.57 13.35
CA LEU A 234 -16.47 11.18 13.61
C LEU A 234 -17.39 10.50 14.64
N ARG A 235 -17.76 11.22 15.71
CA ARG A 235 -18.68 10.70 16.73
C ARG A 235 -20.10 10.49 16.18
N ALA A 236 -20.58 11.41 15.35
CA ALA A 236 -21.93 11.36 14.78
C ALA A 236 -22.09 10.24 13.73
N GLU A 237 -21.02 9.93 13.01
CA GLU A 237 -20.95 8.87 11.99
C GLU A 237 -20.89 7.46 12.59
N GLY A 238 -20.68 7.35 13.92
CA GLY A 238 -20.64 6.08 14.63
C GLY A 238 -19.30 5.36 14.53
N ASP A 239 -18.22 6.08 14.19
CA ASP A 239 -16.88 5.50 14.08
C ASP A 239 -16.40 4.89 15.39
N GLU A 240 -15.64 3.79 15.27
CA GLU A 240 -15.07 3.12 16.42
C GLU A 240 -13.95 3.95 17.04
N LEU A 241 -14.25 4.57 18.18
CA LEU A 241 -13.28 5.32 18.99
C LEU A 241 -11.99 4.52 19.26
N ILE A 242 -12.06 3.19 19.36
CA ILE A 242 -10.89 2.32 19.55
C ILE A 242 -9.92 2.42 18.37
N ALA A 243 -10.42 2.42 17.13
CA ALA A 243 -9.58 2.55 15.94
C ALA A 243 -8.93 3.95 15.87
N LEU A 244 -9.71 5.00 16.16
CA LEU A 244 -9.20 6.38 16.26
C LEU A 244 -8.09 6.50 17.32
N MET A 245 -8.27 5.87 18.48
CA MET A 245 -7.28 5.87 19.54
C MET A 245 -5.99 5.15 19.15
N GLY A 246 -6.08 4.02 18.43
CA GLY A 246 -4.91 3.34 17.87
C GLY A 246 -4.10 4.26 16.94
N TRP A 247 -4.79 5.02 16.10
CA TRP A 247 -4.16 6.02 15.24
C TRP A 247 -3.48 7.15 16.04
N LEU A 248 -4.20 7.80 16.96
CA LEU A 248 -3.69 8.91 17.77
C LEU A 248 -2.47 8.49 18.61
N VAL A 249 -2.48 7.29 19.18
CA VAL A 249 -1.34 6.75 19.94
C VAL A 249 -0.09 6.65 19.05
N ASN A 250 -0.23 6.14 17.82
CA ASN A 250 0.90 6.06 16.88
C ASN A 250 1.48 7.45 16.57
N GLN A 251 0.62 8.46 16.39
CA GLN A 251 1.05 9.82 16.09
C GLN A 251 1.73 10.49 17.29
N LEU A 252 1.24 10.27 18.51
CA LEU A 252 1.87 10.76 19.73
C LEU A 252 3.22 10.08 20.00
N GLN A 253 3.34 8.79 19.74
CA GLN A 253 4.63 8.08 19.81
C GLN A 253 5.63 8.61 18.78
N LEU A 254 5.19 8.89 17.55
CA LEU A 254 6.02 9.54 16.54
C LEU A 254 6.48 10.93 17.00
N ALA A 255 5.57 11.75 17.52
CA ALA A 255 5.91 13.06 18.08
C ALA A 255 7.00 12.95 19.16
N LEU A 256 6.90 11.96 20.05
CA LEU A 256 7.90 11.73 21.10
C LEU A 256 9.24 11.23 20.56
N ARG A 257 9.26 10.34 19.55
CA ARG A 257 10.51 9.92 18.91
C ARG A 257 11.22 11.10 18.25
N LEU A 258 10.46 11.97 17.57
CA LEU A 258 10.98 13.20 16.98
C LEU A 258 11.45 14.22 18.04
N ALA A 259 10.71 14.36 19.13
CA ALA A 259 11.07 15.27 20.24
C ALA A 259 12.33 14.81 20.99
N ASN A 260 12.61 13.50 21.00
CA ASN A 260 13.78 12.90 21.65
C ASN A 260 15.00 12.81 20.74
N ALA A 261 14.86 13.12 19.45
CA ALA A 261 15.94 13.00 18.49
C ALA A 261 17.03 14.04 18.78
N GLN A 262 18.30 13.59 18.85
CA GLN A 262 19.45 14.50 18.90
C GLN A 262 19.59 15.28 17.59
N ASP A 263 19.34 14.61 16.46
CA ASP A 263 19.21 15.22 15.13
C ASP A 263 17.81 14.95 14.58
N PHE A 264 16.97 16.00 14.61
CA PHE A 264 15.61 15.96 14.09
C PHE A 264 15.57 15.56 12.61
N ALA A 265 16.48 16.07 11.78
CA ALA A 265 16.50 15.79 10.35
C ALA A 265 16.95 14.35 10.03
N ALA A 266 17.84 13.77 10.85
CA ALA A 266 18.14 12.34 10.76
C ALA A 266 16.95 11.48 11.18
N GLN A 267 16.26 11.84 12.28
CA GLN A 267 15.08 11.07 12.71
C GLN A 267 13.93 11.14 11.71
N VAL A 268 13.67 12.30 11.12
CA VAL A 268 12.68 12.48 10.03
C VAL A 268 12.96 11.54 8.87
N ARG A 269 14.23 11.38 8.47
CA ARG A 269 14.65 10.45 7.41
C ARG A 269 14.43 8.99 7.82
N THR A 270 14.73 8.64 9.06
CA THR A 270 14.49 7.29 9.62
C THR A 270 13.01 6.93 9.64
N GLU A 271 12.16 7.87 10.08
CA GLU A 271 10.69 7.73 10.10
C GLU A 271 10.06 7.92 8.71
N ARG A 272 10.86 8.26 7.69
CA ARG A 272 10.46 8.48 6.29
C ARG A 272 9.33 9.51 6.14
N LEU A 273 9.35 10.58 6.92
CA LEU A 273 8.33 11.64 6.83
C LEU A 273 8.56 12.51 5.60
N TRP A 274 7.49 12.84 4.88
CA TRP A 274 7.55 13.79 3.77
C TRP A 274 7.54 15.26 4.26
N PRO A 275 7.94 16.23 3.43
CA PRO A 275 8.19 17.61 3.87
C PRO A 275 7.01 18.31 4.57
N ALA A 276 5.77 18.11 4.10
CA ALA A 276 4.60 18.71 4.72
C ALA A 276 4.34 18.16 6.14
N ARG A 277 4.45 16.83 6.32
CA ARG A 277 4.32 16.18 7.62
C ARG A 277 5.47 16.53 8.54
N GLU A 278 6.69 16.62 8.03
CA GLU A 278 7.83 17.15 8.78
C GLU A 278 7.52 18.55 9.31
N GLN A 279 7.06 19.47 8.45
CA GLN A 279 6.77 20.84 8.84
C GLN A 279 5.65 20.90 9.89
N LEU A 280 4.65 20.04 9.78
CA LEU A 280 3.55 19.91 10.73
C LEU A 280 4.04 19.48 12.11
N PHE A 281 4.79 18.38 12.20
CA PHE A 281 5.38 17.93 13.47
C PHE A 281 6.38 18.94 14.03
N ARG A 282 7.19 19.57 13.18
CA ARG A 282 8.12 20.63 13.59
C ARG A 282 7.38 21.83 14.19
N LYS A 283 6.25 22.25 13.62
CA LYS A 283 5.40 23.30 14.19
C LYS A 283 4.77 22.84 15.50
N ALA A 284 4.23 21.63 15.55
CA ALA A 284 3.63 21.06 16.75
C ALA A 284 4.62 21.05 17.93
N LEU A 285 5.79 20.44 17.75
CA LEU A 285 6.82 20.31 18.78
C LEU A 285 7.41 21.64 19.24
N ARG A 286 7.31 22.72 18.46
CA ARG A 286 7.69 24.07 18.90
C ARG A 286 6.69 24.71 19.87
N ARG A 287 5.43 24.24 19.91
CA ARG A 287 4.37 24.83 20.74
C ARG A 287 4.38 24.34 22.18
N ALA A 288 4.94 23.16 22.44
CA ALA A 288 4.97 22.56 23.76
C ALA A 288 6.24 21.71 23.98
N PRO A 289 6.76 21.65 25.21
CA PRO A 289 7.94 20.86 25.52
C PRO A 289 7.62 19.36 25.50
N ARG A 290 8.66 18.51 25.53
CA ARG A 290 8.55 17.05 25.47
C ARG A 290 7.56 16.49 26.50
N GLU A 291 7.56 17.04 27.70
CA GLU A 291 6.74 16.61 28.83
C GLU A 291 5.25 16.67 28.49
N HIS A 292 4.84 17.69 27.73
CA HIS A 292 3.46 17.84 27.27
C HIS A 292 3.03 16.68 26.36
N TRP A 293 3.88 16.31 25.40
CA TRP A 293 3.61 15.21 24.48
C TRP A 293 3.59 13.86 25.21
N MET A 294 4.42 13.72 26.25
CA MET A 294 4.41 12.54 27.12
C MET A 294 3.12 12.44 27.93
N GLN A 295 2.62 13.57 28.45
CA GLN A 295 1.32 13.64 29.13
C GLN A 295 0.17 13.33 28.17
N CYS A 296 0.21 13.84 26.93
CA CYS A 296 -0.79 13.51 25.91
C CYS A 296 -0.81 12.00 25.61
N LEU A 297 0.35 11.35 25.49
CA LEU A 297 0.43 9.90 25.30
C LEU A 297 -0.13 9.13 26.51
N ALA A 298 0.17 9.56 27.73
CA ALA A 298 -0.39 8.95 28.94
C ALA A 298 -1.93 9.08 29.01
N ARG A 299 -2.48 10.24 28.61
CA ARG A 299 -3.92 10.46 28.48
C ARG A 299 -4.54 9.56 27.42
N ALA A 300 -3.89 9.41 26.26
CA ALA A 300 -4.35 8.51 25.21
C ALA A 300 -4.45 7.05 25.72
N ALA A 301 -3.46 6.59 26.49
CA ALA A 301 -3.50 5.26 27.10
C ALA A 301 -4.63 5.11 28.14
N ARG A 302 -4.97 6.18 28.87
CA ARG A 302 -6.14 6.20 29.77
C ARG A 302 -7.44 6.10 28.99
N ILE A 303 -7.59 6.90 27.93
CA ILE A 303 -8.78 6.89 27.07
C ILE A 303 -8.99 5.50 26.46
N ASP A 304 -7.92 4.82 26.00
CA ASP A 304 -8.00 3.44 25.49
C ASP A 304 -8.57 2.46 26.54
N ARG A 305 -8.19 2.61 27.82
CA ARG A 305 -8.77 1.79 28.90
C ARG A 305 -10.24 2.10 29.14
N ILE A 306 -10.65 3.37 29.09
CA ILE A 306 -12.05 3.77 29.23
C ILE A 306 -12.87 3.22 28.07
N ALA A 307 -12.39 3.38 26.83
CA ALA A 307 -13.04 2.88 25.62
C ALA A 307 -13.20 1.34 25.63
N LYS A 308 -12.27 0.62 26.25
CA LYS A 308 -12.32 -0.85 26.45
C LYS A 308 -13.08 -1.29 27.71
N GLY A 309 -13.70 -0.37 28.44
CA GLY A 309 -14.46 -0.67 29.67
C GLY A 309 -13.58 -1.11 30.85
N ARG A 310 -12.28 -0.86 30.81
CA ARG A 310 -11.31 -1.22 31.87
C ARG A 310 -11.10 -0.11 32.90
N GLU A 311 -11.65 1.08 32.64
CA GLU A 311 -11.60 2.24 33.53
C GLU A 311 -12.90 3.04 33.35
N ALA A 312 -13.39 3.72 34.40
CA ALA A 312 -14.62 4.51 34.31
C ALA A 312 -14.36 5.91 33.70
N GLY A 313 -15.30 6.38 32.88
CA GLY A 313 -15.28 7.73 32.30
C GLY A 313 -16.04 7.83 30.97
N ASP A 314 -16.14 9.04 30.43
CA ASP A 314 -16.63 9.28 29.06
C ASP A 314 -15.42 9.37 28.11
N ALA A 315 -15.21 8.31 27.32
CA ALA A 315 -14.08 8.22 26.42
C ALA A 315 -14.10 9.31 25.33
N TRP A 316 -15.27 9.75 24.88
CA TRP A 316 -15.40 10.81 23.86
C TRP A 316 -15.05 12.17 24.44
N LEU A 317 -15.54 12.49 25.63
CA LEU A 317 -15.19 13.73 26.33
C LEU A 317 -13.68 13.80 26.62
N GLU A 318 -13.08 12.70 27.07
CA GLU A 318 -11.64 12.65 27.33
C GLU A 318 -10.82 12.77 26.03
N THR A 319 -11.31 12.20 24.93
CA THR A 319 -10.71 12.40 23.59
C THR A 319 -10.78 13.85 23.15
N GLN A 320 -11.90 14.54 23.40
CA GLN A 320 -12.06 15.96 23.12
C GLN A 320 -11.00 16.81 23.84
N ARG A 321 -10.78 16.52 25.13
CA ARG A 321 -9.74 17.18 25.96
C ARG A 321 -8.33 16.88 25.45
N LEU A 322 -8.07 15.64 25.03
CA LEU A 322 -6.79 15.26 24.43
C LEU A 322 -6.52 16.02 23.14
N ILE A 323 -7.50 16.08 22.22
CA ILE A 323 -7.37 16.82 20.96
C ILE A 323 -7.13 18.31 21.21
N ALA A 324 -7.85 18.92 22.14
CA ALA A 324 -7.61 20.30 22.56
C ALA A 324 -6.19 20.49 23.13
N ALA A 325 -5.69 19.55 23.93
CA ALA A 325 -4.34 19.60 24.47
C ALA A 325 -3.25 19.46 23.38
N ILE A 326 -3.48 18.67 22.35
CA ILE A 326 -2.58 18.55 21.18
C ILE A 326 -2.61 19.85 20.36
N ALA A 327 -3.80 20.41 20.15
CA ALA A 327 -4.01 21.59 19.31
C ALA A 327 -3.56 22.89 19.95
N GLU A 328 -3.85 23.10 21.23
CA GLU A 328 -3.60 24.38 21.89
C GLU A 328 -3.01 24.16 23.29
N PRO A 329 -1.74 23.74 23.39
CA PRO A 329 -1.11 23.33 24.66
C PRO A 329 -1.19 24.37 25.79
N ARG A 330 -1.20 25.66 25.45
CA ARG A 330 -1.28 26.77 26.43
C ARG A 330 -2.70 27.06 26.90
N ALA A 331 -3.68 27.00 26.00
CA ALA A 331 -5.08 27.22 26.34
C ALA A 331 -5.67 26.00 27.08
N ALA A 332 -5.22 24.80 26.71
CA ALA A 332 -5.66 23.55 27.30
C ALA A 332 -5.18 23.32 28.74
N GLN A 333 -4.25 24.11 29.27
CA GLN A 333 -3.90 24.08 30.70
C GLN A 333 -5.10 24.40 31.61
N ALA A 334 -6.11 25.12 31.10
CA ALA A 334 -7.36 25.39 31.82
C ALA A 334 -8.38 24.25 31.77
N LEU A 335 -8.14 23.19 30.99
CA LEU A 335 -9.01 22.02 30.83
C LEU A 335 -8.52 20.79 31.63
N ILE A 336 -7.43 20.95 32.39
CA ILE A 336 -6.77 19.95 33.25
C ILE A 336 -7.18 20.24 34.70
#